data_AF-A0A151K469-F1
#
_entry.id   AF-A0A151K469-F1
#
_cell.length_a   1.000
_cell.length_b   1.000
_cell.length_c   1.000
_cell.angle_alpha   90.00
_cell.angle_beta   90.00
_cell.angle_gamma   90.00
#
_symmetry.space_group_name_H-M   'P 1'
#
loop_
_entity.id
_entity.type
_entity.pdbx_description
1 polymer ?
#
loop_
_entity_poly.entity_id
_entity_poly.type
_entity_poly.pdbx_seq_one_letter_code
_entity_poly.pdbx_strand_id
1 'polypeptide(L)' 'HHGIKEEVFLSLPCTLGEDGVTHIVQQKLTDDELASLHTSSAMMHKVQEGLKF' A
#
# COMPACT_ATOMS: atom_id res chain seq x y z
N HIS A 1 7.58 -1.25 7.95
CA HIS A 1 7.29 -1.49 6.52
C HIS A 1 6.53 -2.80 6.40
N HIS A 2 5.30 -2.76 5.87
CA HIS A 2 4.32 -3.88 5.84
C HIS A 2 4.70 -5.06 4.91
N GLY A 3 5.99 -5.33 4.68
CA GLY A 3 6.43 -6.48 3.89
C GLY A 3 6.12 -6.43 2.38
N ILE A 4 5.52 -5.34 1.89
CA ILE A 4 5.19 -5.16 0.47
C ILE A 4 6.47 -4.73 -0.26
N LYS A 5 6.98 -5.59 -1.14
CA LYS A 5 8.18 -5.34 -1.96
C LYS A 5 7.86 -4.75 -3.33
N GLU A 6 6.60 -4.84 -3.74
CA GLU A 6 6.11 -4.36 -5.03
C GLU A 6 5.79 -2.86 -4.93
N GLU A 7 6.15 -2.09 -5.95
CA GLU A 7 5.77 -0.67 -6.04
C GLU A 7 4.29 -0.56 -6.37
N VAL A 8 3.44 -0.56 -5.34
CA VAL A 8 1.98 -0.45 -5.47
C VAL A 8 1.44 0.73 -4.67
N PHE A 9 0.35 1.32 -5.16
CA PHE A 9 -0.36 2.38 -4.46
C PHE A 9 -1.57 1.79 -3.76
N LEU A 10 -1.58 1.84 -2.43
CA LEU A 10 -2.66 1.39 -1.58
C LEU A 10 -3.05 2.50 -0.60
N SER A 11 -4.33 2.58 -0.28
CA SER A 11 -4.83 3.55 0.70
C SER A 11 -4.42 3.13 2.11
N LEU A 12 -3.50 3.89 2.69
CA LEU A 12 -3.09 3.76 4.10
C LEU A 12 -3.38 5.07 4.83
N PRO A 13 -3.67 5.01 6.14
CA PRO A 13 -3.77 6.22 6.95
C PRO A 13 -2.43 6.94 6.90
N CYS A 14 -2.43 8.14 6.34
CA CYS A 14 -1.24 8.96 6.20
C CYS A 14 -1.54 10.40 6.62
N THR A 15 -0.51 11.06 7.14
CA THR A 15 -0.57 12.46 7.55
C THR A 15 -0.18 13.35 6.38
N LEU A 16 -1.10 14.22 5.98
CA LEU A 16 -0.87 15.20 4.93
C LEU A 16 -0.32 16.51 5.53
N GLY A 17 0.79 17.01 5.00
CA GLY A 17 1.36 18.32 5.30
C GLY A 17 1.37 19.22 4.06
N GLU A 18 2.05 20.36 4.13
CA GLU A 18 2.16 21.31 3.00
C GLU A 18 2.84 20.68 1.76
N ASP A 19 3.77 19.75 1.95
CA ASP A 19 4.46 19.03 0.87
C ASP A 19 3.76 17.71 0.46
N GLY A 20 2.52 17.47 0.89
CA GLY A 20 1.77 16.25 0.60
C GLY A 20 1.93 15.18 1.69
N VAL A 21 2.15 13.92 1.30
CA VAL A 21 2.18 12.79 2.27
C VAL A 21 3.47 12.83 3.08
N THR A 22 3.38 13.25 4.34
CA THR A 22 4.56 13.43 5.21
C THR A 22 4.91 12.18 6.01
N HIS A 23 3.90 11.47 6.52
CA HIS A 23 4.09 10.26 7.31
C HIS A 23 3.00 9.25 7.01
N ILE A 24 3.36 7.97 7.03
CA ILE A 24 2.41 6.86 6.97
C ILE A 24 2.23 6.34 8.39
N VAL A 25 0.98 6.28 8.87
CA VAL A 25 0.67 5.78 10.19
C VAL A 25 0.84 4.26 10.19
N GLN A 26 1.72 3.77 11.05
CA GLN A 26 1.94 2.32 11.21
C GLN A 26 0.80 1.71 12.03
N GLN A 27 -0.29 1.40 11.34
CA GLN A 27 -1.45 0.73 11.91
C GLN A 27 -1.09 -0.69 12.41
N LYS A 28 -1.63 -1.05 13.58
CA LYS A 28 -1.56 -2.42 14.09
C LYS A 28 -2.55 -3.27 13.31
N LEU A 29 -2.08 -3.92 12.25
CA LEU A 29 -2.85 -4.87 11.49
C LEU A 29 -2.76 -6.24 12.16
N THR A 30 -3.89 -6.93 12.21
CA THR A 30 -3.93 -8.36 12.47
C THR A 30 -3.36 -9.15 11.28
N ASP A 31 -2.99 -10.41 11.49
CA ASP A 31 -2.43 -11.26 10.43
C ASP A 31 -3.41 -11.40 9.24
N ASP A 32 -4.72 -11.44 9.50
CA ASP A 32 -5.76 -11.51 8.47
C ASP A 32 -5.88 -10.21 7.65
N GLU A 33 -5.79 -9.04 8.29
CA GLU A 33 -5.80 -7.76 7.60
C GLU A 33 -4.50 -7.55 6.82
N LEU A 34 -3.37 -8.03 7.33
CA LEU A 34 -2.10 -8.02 6.61
C LEU A 34 -2.19 -8.91 5.36
N ALA A 35 -2.75 -10.11 5.47
CA ALA A 35 -2.97 -11.01 4.34
C ALA A 35 -3.91 -10.41 3.28
N SER A 36 -4.95 -9.70 3.73
CA SER A 36 -5.85 -8.96 2.84
C SER A 36 -5.12 -7.81 2.12
N LEU A 37 -4.30 -7.04 2.84
CA LEU A 37 -3.48 -5.97 2.27
C LEU A 37 -2.50 -6.51 1.21
N HIS A 38 -1.84 -7.64 1.49
CA HIS A 38 -0.95 -8.32 0.55
C HIS A 38 -1.70 -8.85 -0.68
N THR A 39 -2.94 -9.33 -0.50
CA THR A 39 -3.77 -9.77 -1.63
C THR A 39 -4.14 -8.58 -2.52
N SER A 40 -4.54 -7.46 -1.92
CA SER A 40 -4.81 -6.22 -2.65
C SER A 40 -3.56 -5.66 -3.34
N SER A 41 -2.38 -5.73 -2.70
CA SER A 41 -1.12 -5.31 -3.32
C SER A 41 -0.83 -6.11 -4.58
N ALA A 42 -0.89 -7.44 -4.50
CA ALA A 42 -0.60 -8.32 -5.64
C ALA A 42 -1.59 -8.12 -6.80
N MET A 43 -2.86 -7.82 -6.51
CA MET A 43 -3.83 -7.47 -7.55
C MET A 43 -3.50 -6.14 -8.22
N MET A 44 -3.17 -5.11 -7.44
CA MET A 44 -2.78 -3.80 -7.98
C MET A 44 -1.51 -3.90 -8.82
N HIS A 45 -0.52 -4.69 -8.39
CA HIS A 45 0.71 -4.91 -9.13
C HIS A 45 0.43 -5.53 -10.51
N LYS A 46 -0.40 -6.57 -10.58
CA LYS A 46 -0.80 -7.18 -11.87
C LYS A 46 -1.48 -6.20 -12.82
N VAL A 47 -2.33 -5.31 -12.28
CA VAL A 47 -2.99 -4.28 -13.09
C VAL A 47 -1.95 -3.27 -13.60
N GLN A 48 -1.01 -2.86 -12.75
CA GLN A 48 0.06 -1.93 -13.11
C GLN A 48 1.07 -2.51 -14.11
N GLU A 49 1.43 -3.80 -14.02
CA GLU A 49 2.25 -4.48 -15.02
C GLU A 49 1.58 -4.52 -16.40
N GLY A 50 0.24 -4.56 -16.44
CA GLY A 50 -0.54 -4.53 -17.67
C GLY A 50 -0.69 -3.13 -18.29
N LEU A 51 -0.36 -2.07 -17.55
CA LEU A 51 -0.43 -0.70 -18.06
C LEU A 51 0.79 -0.41 -18.94
N LYS A 52 0.55 -0.26 -20.24
CA LYS A 52 1.53 0.31 -21.16
C LYS A 52 1.44 1.84 -21.09
N PHE A 53 2.54 2.46 -20.66
CA PHE A 53 2.75 3.90 -20.76
C PHE A 53 3.18 4.31 -22.18
#